data_AF-R7U919-F1
#
_entry.id   AF-R7U919-F1
#
_cell.length_a   1.000
_cell.length_b   1.000
_cell.length_c   1.000
_cell.angle_alpha   90.00
_cell.angle_beta   90.00
_cell.angle_gamma   90.00
#
_symmetry.space_group_name_H-M   'P 1'
#
loop_
_entity.id
_entity.type
_entity.pdbx_description
1 polymer ?
#
loop_
_entity_poly.entity_id
_entity_poly.type
_entity_poly.pdbx_seq_one_letter_code
_entity_poly.pdbx_strand_id
1 'polypeptide(L)'
;MEINGLTVDYASRHIYWTDAQLRKIELSGYDGEMRRVLFNSHLTDPRSILADPKNGYLYWDDQGSRTIERSFLDGSVRETLSSENMTWPNQLALNTDESVLFYVDAWNQALQGISLTNGPASEQMQLSSATGKVPVFGLGVHKNTAYITTWESSMLMAVDLNTREVQTLAGNLAENVLFSVALDVETNTPIQITNPCSSDINGGCSHLCLPSGVFSYRCSCPSFSGLVLAEDALSCVGE
;
A
#
# COMPACT_ATOMS: atom_id res chain seq x y z
N MET A 1 -5.88 18.22 5.90
CA MET A 1 -5.07 17.08 5.47
C MET A 1 -5.24 16.01 6.52
N GLU A 2 -5.69 14.84 6.12
CA GLU A 2 -5.82 13.67 6.99
C GLU A 2 -5.07 12.51 6.32
N ILE A 3 -3.77 12.41 6.61
CA ILE A 3 -2.89 11.38 6.03
C ILE A 3 -3.08 10.09 6.82
N ASN A 4 -3.70 9.10 6.18
CA ASN A 4 -4.02 7.82 6.82
C ASN A 4 -3.07 6.69 6.44
N GLY A 5 -2.35 6.81 5.32
CA GLY A 5 -1.38 5.82 4.87
C GLY A 5 -0.23 6.44 4.08
N LEU A 6 0.94 5.81 4.19
CA LEU A 6 2.15 6.17 3.48
C LEU A 6 2.91 4.89 3.11
N THR A 7 3.45 4.85 1.89
CA THR A 7 4.32 3.78 1.42
C THR A 7 5.49 4.34 0.62
N VAL A 8 6.55 3.56 0.51
CA VAL A 8 7.80 3.95 -0.14
C VAL A 8 8.06 3.04 -1.33
N ASP A 9 8.27 3.62 -2.51
CA ASP A 9 8.93 2.97 -3.63
C ASP A 9 10.44 3.22 -3.51
N TYR A 10 11.17 2.23 -3.03
CA TYR A 10 12.62 2.28 -2.88
C TYR A 10 13.39 2.07 -4.19
N ALA A 11 12.76 1.55 -5.23
CA ALA A 11 13.40 1.36 -6.53
C ALA A 11 13.41 2.66 -7.35
N SER A 12 12.33 3.44 -7.31
CA SER A 12 12.24 4.74 -8.02
C SER A 12 12.41 5.96 -7.11
N ARG A 13 12.60 5.75 -5.79
CA ARG A 13 12.80 6.80 -4.78
C ARG A 13 11.62 7.78 -4.64
N HIS A 14 10.40 7.23 -4.62
CA HIS A 14 9.17 7.98 -4.40
C HIS A 14 8.46 7.59 -3.10
N ILE A 15 7.77 8.55 -2.51
CA ILE A 15 6.83 8.33 -1.41
C ILE A 15 5.42 8.51 -1.96
N TYR A 16 4.52 7.61 -1.61
CA TYR A 16 3.09 7.68 -1.94
C TYR A 16 2.28 7.77 -0.67
N TRP A 17 1.19 8.54 -0.69
CA TRP A 17 0.30 8.67 0.46
C TRP A 17 -1.17 8.82 0.05
N THR A 18 -2.04 8.49 0.99
CA THR A 18 -3.48 8.72 0.94
C THR A 18 -3.82 9.94 1.81
N ASP A 19 -4.70 10.81 1.33
CA ASP A 19 -5.33 11.86 2.14
C ASP A 19 -6.85 11.66 2.11
N ALA A 20 -7.43 11.24 3.23
CA ALA A 20 -8.87 10.97 3.33
C ALA A 20 -9.71 12.23 3.27
N GLN A 21 -9.23 13.32 3.89
CA GLN A 21 -9.94 14.60 3.89
C GLN A 21 -9.94 15.24 2.50
N LEU A 22 -8.81 15.20 1.80
CA LEU A 22 -8.70 15.73 0.44
C LEU A 22 -9.17 14.76 -0.64
N ARG A 23 -9.40 13.48 -0.28
CA ARG A 23 -9.78 12.39 -1.19
C ARG A 23 -8.80 12.24 -2.35
N LYS A 24 -7.52 12.14 -1.99
CA LYS A 24 -6.42 12.05 -2.96
C LYS A 24 -5.47 10.92 -2.64
N ILE A 25 -4.85 10.42 -3.71
CA ILE A 25 -3.62 9.65 -3.65
C ILE A 25 -2.58 10.44 -4.43
N GLU A 26 -1.43 10.66 -3.82
CA GLU A 26 -0.39 11.51 -4.35
C GLU A 26 0.98 10.85 -4.15
N LEU A 27 1.97 11.37 -4.86
CA LEU A 27 3.37 11.01 -4.69
C LEU A 27 4.28 12.22 -4.72
N SER A 28 5.51 12.04 -4.24
CA SER A 28 6.63 12.95 -4.41
C SER A 28 7.95 12.19 -4.42
N GLY A 29 9.04 12.89 -4.74
CA GLY A 29 10.39 12.43 -4.39
C GLY A 29 10.57 12.33 -2.87
N TYR A 30 11.65 11.67 -2.43
CA TYR A 30 12.01 11.55 -1.01
C TYR A 30 12.28 12.89 -0.32
N ASP A 31 12.68 13.89 -1.08
CA ASP A 31 12.90 15.27 -0.65
C ASP A 31 11.60 16.09 -0.59
N GLY A 32 10.46 15.50 -0.98
CA GLY A 32 9.17 16.18 -1.07
C GLY A 32 8.96 16.99 -2.35
N GLU A 33 9.96 17.03 -3.24
CA GLU A 33 9.87 17.72 -4.53
C GLU A 33 9.07 16.90 -5.55
N MET A 34 8.75 17.54 -6.67
CA MET A 34 8.06 16.92 -7.81
C MET A 34 6.70 16.29 -7.43
N ARG A 35 5.98 16.89 -6.48
CA ARG A 35 4.68 16.41 -6.02
C ARG A 35 3.67 16.26 -7.18
N ARG A 36 3.03 15.09 -7.26
CA ARG A 36 2.03 14.76 -8.27
C ARG A 36 0.81 14.09 -7.64
N VAL A 37 -0.37 14.50 -8.09
CA VAL A 37 -1.65 13.85 -7.78
C VAL A 37 -1.86 12.70 -8.76
N LEU A 38 -1.98 11.48 -8.25
CA LEU A 38 -2.33 10.30 -9.05
C LEU A 38 -3.83 10.15 -9.20
N PHE A 39 -4.57 10.26 -8.09
CA PHE A 39 -6.02 10.11 -8.05
C PHE A 39 -6.63 11.24 -7.23
N ASN A 40 -7.69 11.84 -7.76
CA ASN A 40 -8.49 12.89 -7.12
C ASN A 40 -10.01 12.71 -7.35
N SER A 41 -10.41 11.54 -7.83
CA SER A 41 -11.78 11.18 -8.16
C SER A 41 -12.04 9.74 -7.76
N HIS A 42 -13.31 9.44 -7.47
CA HIS A 42 -13.74 8.10 -7.04
C HIS A 42 -12.96 7.61 -5.80
N LEU A 43 -12.68 8.52 -4.86
CA LEU A 43 -12.13 8.22 -3.54
C LEU A 43 -13.07 8.82 -2.49
N THR A 44 -13.39 8.05 -1.46
CA THR A 44 -14.32 8.45 -0.40
C THR A 44 -13.60 8.63 0.94
N ASP A 45 -12.92 7.57 1.40
CA ASP A 45 -12.11 7.53 2.61
C ASP A 45 -10.92 6.55 2.41
N PRO A 46 -9.93 6.91 1.56
CA PRO A 46 -8.73 6.10 1.35
C PRO A 46 -7.86 6.04 2.60
N ARG A 47 -7.41 4.84 2.98
CA ARG A 47 -6.63 4.62 4.22
C ARG A 47 -5.26 4.04 3.94
N SER A 48 -5.09 2.72 4.02
CA SER A 48 -3.78 2.11 3.82
C SER A 48 -3.41 2.12 2.34
N ILE A 49 -2.11 2.22 2.10
CA ILE A 49 -1.50 2.23 0.77
C ILE A 49 -0.21 1.42 0.82
N LEU A 50 0.07 0.69 -0.25
CA LEU A 50 1.23 -0.20 -0.35
C LEU A 50 1.79 -0.18 -1.76
N ALA A 51 3.08 0.06 -1.89
CA ALA A 51 3.80 -0.04 -3.15
C ALA A 51 4.43 -1.43 -3.29
N ASP A 52 4.37 -1.98 -4.50
CA ASP A 52 5.13 -3.15 -4.94
C ASP A 52 6.08 -2.74 -6.06
N PRO A 53 7.28 -2.22 -5.74
CA PRO A 53 8.24 -1.79 -6.75
C PRO A 53 8.73 -2.91 -7.67
N LYS A 54 8.67 -4.17 -7.21
CA LYS A 54 9.10 -5.34 -7.98
C LYS A 54 8.14 -5.61 -9.13
N ASN A 55 6.84 -5.52 -8.87
CA ASN A 55 5.82 -5.77 -9.89
C ASN A 55 5.23 -4.50 -10.52
N GLY A 56 5.59 -3.33 -10.00
CA GLY A 56 5.18 -2.02 -10.51
C GLY A 56 3.75 -1.62 -10.14
N TYR A 57 3.20 -2.15 -9.03
CA TYR A 57 1.83 -1.89 -8.59
C TYR A 57 1.76 -1.01 -7.35
N LEU A 58 0.65 -0.29 -7.23
CA LEU A 58 0.21 0.44 -6.06
C LEU A 58 -1.13 -0.15 -5.63
N TYR A 59 -1.28 -0.46 -4.34
CA TYR A 59 -2.49 -0.99 -3.74
C TYR A 59 -2.99 -0.04 -2.67
N TRP A 60 -4.31 0.13 -2.56
CA TRP A 60 -4.91 0.87 -1.46
C TRP A 60 -6.28 0.33 -1.11
N ASP A 61 -6.72 0.58 0.12
CA ASP A 61 -8.11 0.43 0.50
C ASP A 61 -8.80 1.80 0.58
N ASP A 62 -10.10 1.79 0.29
CA ASP A 62 -11.01 2.90 0.53
C ASP A 62 -12.14 2.40 1.43
N GLN A 63 -12.10 2.77 2.70
CA GLN A 63 -13.09 2.36 3.69
C GLN A 63 -14.49 2.87 3.33
N GLY A 64 -14.59 4.08 2.79
CA GLY A 64 -15.85 4.73 2.46
C GLY A 64 -16.53 4.06 1.29
N SER A 65 -15.74 3.70 0.27
CA SER A 65 -16.20 2.96 -0.91
C SER A 65 -16.28 1.45 -0.68
N ARG A 66 -15.68 0.95 0.41
CA ARG A 66 -15.52 -0.48 0.74
C ARG A 66 -14.86 -1.25 -0.40
N THR A 67 -13.78 -0.70 -0.93
CA THR A 67 -13.00 -1.28 -2.03
C THR A 67 -11.55 -1.49 -1.64
N ILE A 68 -10.96 -2.56 -2.16
CA ILE A 68 -9.51 -2.69 -2.30
C ILE A 68 -9.23 -2.53 -3.78
N GLU A 69 -8.32 -1.63 -4.10
CA GLU A 69 -8.02 -1.24 -5.47
C GLU A 69 -6.52 -1.34 -5.73
N ARG A 70 -6.18 -1.47 -7.01
CA ARG A 70 -4.80 -1.34 -7.46
C ARG A 70 -4.70 -0.49 -8.71
N SER A 71 -3.51 0.01 -8.97
CA SER A 71 -3.07 0.58 -10.24
C SER A 71 -1.60 0.26 -10.44
N PHE A 72 -1.05 0.60 -11.60
CA PHE A 72 0.40 0.76 -11.68
C PHE A 72 0.88 1.96 -10.85
N LEU A 73 2.19 2.02 -10.58
CA LEU A 73 2.82 3.11 -9.79
C LEU A 73 2.72 4.49 -10.46
N ASP A 74 2.46 4.54 -11.78
CA ASP A 74 2.14 5.77 -12.52
C ASP A 74 0.65 6.20 -12.43
N GLY A 75 -0.18 5.40 -11.75
CA GLY A 75 -1.62 5.60 -11.62
C GLY A 75 -2.45 5.07 -12.80
N SER A 76 -1.83 4.46 -13.81
CA SER A 76 -2.55 3.86 -14.92
C SER A 76 -3.11 2.48 -14.56
N VAL A 77 -4.11 2.02 -15.33
CA VAL A 77 -4.76 0.70 -15.16
C VAL A 77 -5.30 0.52 -13.74
N ARG A 78 -6.09 1.50 -13.27
CA ARG A 78 -6.82 1.41 -12.00
C ARG A 78 -7.92 0.36 -12.10
N GLU A 79 -8.00 -0.52 -11.12
CA GLU A 79 -9.01 -1.57 -11.02
C GLU A 79 -9.36 -1.91 -9.56
N THR A 80 -10.60 -2.36 -9.35
CA THR A 80 -11.07 -2.89 -8.07
C THR A 80 -10.71 -4.37 -7.96
N LEU A 81 -9.91 -4.72 -6.94
CA LEU A 81 -9.54 -6.10 -6.62
C LEU A 81 -10.60 -6.82 -5.81
N SER A 82 -11.23 -6.11 -4.88
CA SER A 82 -12.31 -6.64 -4.04
C SER A 82 -13.26 -5.52 -3.64
N SER A 83 -14.55 -5.85 -3.59
CA SER A 83 -15.62 -5.01 -3.08
C SER A 83 -16.66 -5.81 -2.28
N GLU A 84 -16.32 -7.03 -1.88
CA GLU A 84 -17.22 -7.96 -1.20
C GLU A 84 -16.76 -8.25 0.23
N ASN A 85 -17.71 -8.53 1.12
CA ASN A 85 -17.47 -8.96 2.50
C ASN A 85 -16.51 -8.06 3.29
N MET A 86 -16.57 -6.75 3.04
CA MET A 86 -15.71 -5.75 3.64
C MET A 86 -16.53 -4.61 4.23
N THR A 87 -16.24 -4.26 5.48
CA THR A 87 -16.91 -3.20 6.22
C THR A 87 -15.92 -2.11 6.57
N TRP A 88 -14.87 -2.42 7.34
CA TRP A 88 -13.85 -1.47 7.77
C TRP A 88 -12.44 -2.01 7.49
N PRO A 89 -11.98 -1.97 6.22
CA PRO A 89 -10.58 -2.26 5.92
C PRO A 89 -9.70 -1.22 6.61
N ASN A 90 -8.60 -1.68 7.20
CA ASN A 90 -7.67 -0.79 7.90
C ASN A 90 -6.28 -0.80 7.28
N GLN A 91 -5.57 -1.94 7.32
CA GLN A 91 -4.21 -2.04 6.79
C GLN A 91 -4.03 -3.19 5.82
N LEU A 92 -3.31 -2.91 4.73
CA LEU A 92 -2.87 -3.87 3.72
C LEU A 92 -1.45 -4.37 4.03
N ALA A 93 -1.15 -5.61 3.67
CA ALA A 93 0.20 -6.16 3.61
C ALA A 93 0.33 -7.12 2.42
N LEU A 94 1.50 -7.17 1.79
CA LEU A 94 1.75 -8.00 0.62
C LEU A 94 2.73 -9.12 0.95
N ASN A 95 2.35 -10.35 0.61
CA ASN A 95 3.31 -11.43 0.41
C ASN A 95 3.66 -11.48 -1.08
N THR A 96 4.78 -10.85 -1.44
CA THR A 96 5.21 -10.71 -2.84
C THR A 96 5.60 -12.05 -3.46
N ASP A 97 6.14 -12.99 -2.68
CA ASP A 97 6.61 -14.28 -3.19
C ASP A 97 5.43 -15.21 -3.53
N GLU A 98 4.35 -15.15 -2.74
CA GLU A 98 3.13 -15.93 -2.98
C GLU A 98 2.08 -15.17 -3.81
N SER A 99 2.34 -13.90 -4.14
CA SER A 99 1.40 -13.04 -4.86
C SER A 99 0.03 -12.94 -4.19
N VAL A 100 0.04 -12.73 -2.87
CA VAL A 100 -1.18 -12.57 -2.05
C VAL A 100 -1.17 -11.22 -1.36
N LEU A 101 -2.23 -10.45 -1.56
CA LEU A 101 -2.50 -9.22 -0.83
C LEU A 101 -3.39 -9.53 0.38
N PHE A 102 -2.87 -9.29 1.58
CA PHE A 102 -3.61 -9.43 2.81
C PHE A 102 -4.16 -8.09 3.29
N TYR A 103 -5.28 -8.15 4.00
CA TYR A 103 -5.84 -7.01 4.71
C TYR A 103 -6.57 -7.43 5.97
N VAL A 104 -6.63 -6.52 6.94
CA VAL A 104 -7.46 -6.68 8.13
C VAL A 104 -8.72 -5.84 8.04
N ASP A 105 -9.84 -6.43 8.46
CA ASP A 105 -11.12 -5.72 8.62
C ASP A 105 -11.45 -5.58 10.10
N ALA A 106 -11.51 -4.35 10.59
CA ALA A 106 -11.74 -4.04 12.01
C ALA A 106 -13.12 -4.48 12.50
N TRP A 107 -14.15 -4.33 11.66
CA TRP A 107 -15.53 -4.62 12.03
C TRP A 107 -15.82 -6.12 11.96
N ASN A 108 -15.39 -6.75 10.88
CA ASN A 108 -15.52 -8.19 10.69
C ASN A 108 -14.51 -8.98 11.52
N GLN A 109 -13.51 -8.31 12.11
CA GLN A 109 -12.46 -8.90 12.94
C GLN A 109 -11.77 -10.08 12.25
N ALA A 110 -11.38 -9.86 11.00
CA ALA A 110 -10.88 -10.91 10.14
C ALA A 110 -9.59 -10.47 9.45
N LEU A 111 -8.69 -11.43 9.25
CA LEU A 111 -7.62 -11.36 8.27
C LEU A 111 -8.15 -11.97 6.97
N GLN A 112 -8.00 -11.25 5.87
CA GLN A 112 -8.42 -11.68 4.55
C GLN A 112 -7.23 -11.66 3.59
N GLY A 113 -7.14 -12.67 2.72
CA GLY A 113 -6.15 -12.73 1.63
C GLY A 113 -6.82 -12.65 0.27
N ILE A 114 -6.19 -11.97 -0.69
CA ILE A 114 -6.62 -11.88 -2.09
C ILE A 114 -5.50 -12.41 -2.96
N SER A 115 -5.76 -13.49 -3.71
CA SER A 115 -4.82 -13.95 -4.73
C SER A 115 -4.72 -12.94 -5.88
N LEU A 116 -3.51 -12.48 -6.16
CA LEU A 116 -3.25 -11.52 -7.25
C LEU A 116 -3.12 -12.20 -8.62
N THR A 117 -3.07 -13.54 -8.67
CA THR A 117 -2.94 -14.33 -9.90
C THR A 117 -4.21 -15.06 -10.30
N ASN A 118 -5.00 -15.55 -9.34
CA ASN A 118 -6.10 -16.49 -9.59
C ASN A 118 -7.49 -15.87 -9.46
N GLY A 119 -7.60 -14.53 -9.35
CA GLY A 119 -8.87 -13.85 -9.08
C GLY A 119 -9.31 -13.99 -7.61
N PRO A 120 -10.53 -13.54 -7.23
CA PRO A 120 -10.97 -13.44 -5.84
C PRO A 120 -11.35 -14.81 -5.26
N ALA A 121 -10.37 -15.69 -5.09
CA ALA A 121 -10.42 -16.67 -4.02
C ALA A 121 -9.92 -15.94 -2.76
N SER A 122 -10.86 -15.42 -1.96
CA SER A 122 -10.52 -14.83 -0.68
C SER A 122 -10.47 -15.91 0.40
N GLU A 123 -9.31 -16.07 1.02
CA GLU A 123 -9.20 -16.85 2.24
C GLU A 123 -9.47 -15.92 3.42
N GLN A 124 -10.45 -16.28 4.25
CA GLN A 124 -10.80 -15.52 5.45
C GLN A 124 -10.41 -16.32 6.70
N MET A 125 -9.72 -15.64 7.62
CA MET A 125 -9.44 -16.12 8.96
C MET A 125 -10.11 -15.20 9.99
N GLN A 126 -10.94 -15.79 10.84
CA GLN A 126 -11.59 -15.06 11.92
C GLN A 126 -10.64 -14.87 13.11
N LEU A 127 -10.51 -13.63 13.60
CA LEU A 127 -9.61 -13.27 14.70
C LEU A 127 -10.35 -13.03 16.03
N SER A 128 -11.68 -13.05 16.01
CA SER A 128 -12.53 -12.72 17.17
C SER A 128 -12.35 -13.66 18.37
N SER A 129 -11.89 -14.90 18.16
CA SER A 129 -11.53 -15.81 19.25
C SER A 129 -10.32 -15.33 20.05
N ALA A 130 -9.38 -14.63 19.40
CA ALA A 130 -8.17 -14.09 20.02
C ALA A 130 -8.36 -12.64 20.50
N THR A 131 -9.12 -11.82 19.77
CA THR A 131 -9.29 -10.38 20.08
C THR A 131 -10.58 -10.03 20.82
N GLY A 132 -11.50 -10.98 20.97
CA GLY A 132 -12.84 -10.69 21.50
C GLY A 132 -13.56 -9.70 20.59
N LYS A 133 -14.02 -8.57 21.15
CA LYS A 133 -14.64 -7.46 20.40
C LYS A 133 -13.69 -6.32 20.05
N VAL A 134 -12.39 -6.46 20.37
CA VAL A 134 -11.42 -5.40 20.11
C VAL A 134 -11.12 -5.34 18.61
N PRO A 135 -11.22 -4.17 17.96
CA PRO A 135 -10.86 -4.01 16.55
C PRO A 135 -9.37 -4.26 16.28
N VAL A 136 -9.09 -4.89 15.14
CA VAL A 136 -7.74 -5.02 14.58
C VAL A 136 -7.42 -3.78 13.73
N PHE A 137 -6.16 -3.36 13.70
CA PHE A 137 -5.77 -2.15 12.96
C PHE A 137 -4.61 -2.41 12.00
N GLY A 138 -3.41 -2.58 12.53
CA GLY A 138 -2.20 -2.71 11.74
C GLY A 138 -1.96 -4.15 11.28
N LEU A 139 -1.31 -4.27 10.14
CA LEU A 139 -0.97 -5.55 9.53
C LEU A 139 0.41 -5.47 8.85
N GLY A 140 1.27 -6.43 9.16
CA GLY A 140 2.48 -6.72 8.39
C GLY A 140 2.59 -8.22 8.14
N VAL A 141 3.09 -8.63 6.98
CA VAL A 141 3.26 -10.05 6.64
C VAL A 141 4.71 -10.30 6.25
N HIS A 142 5.29 -11.36 6.80
CA HIS A 142 6.59 -11.86 6.35
C HIS A 142 6.57 -13.39 6.34
N LYS A 143 6.85 -13.98 5.18
CA LYS A 143 6.76 -15.43 4.95
C LYS A 143 5.36 -15.93 5.38
N ASN A 144 5.31 -16.91 6.28
CA ASN A 144 4.10 -17.55 6.77
C ASN A 144 3.51 -16.89 8.03
N THR A 145 3.91 -15.66 8.38
CA THR A 145 3.46 -15.02 9.62
C THR A 145 2.87 -13.65 9.34
N ALA A 146 1.63 -13.45 9.79
CA ALA A 146 0.99 -12.14 9.85
C ALA A 146 1.14 -11.56 11.26
N TYR A 147 1.57 -10.31 11.34
CA TYR A 147 1.72 -9.52 12.55
C TYR A 147 0.59 -8.51 12.59
N ILE A 148 -0.23 -8.57 13.63
CA ILE A 148 -1.47 -7.79 13.72
C ILE A 148 -1.47 -7.00 15.02
N THR A 149 -1.79 -5.71 14.92
CA THR A 149 -2.03 -4.88 16.09
C THR A 149 -3.52 -4.76 16.40
N THR A 150 -3.84 -4.67 17.69
CA THR A 150 -5.20 -4.37 18.15
C THR A 150 -5.28 -2.94 18.63
N TRP A 151 -6.40 -2.28 18.33
CA TRP A 151 -6.52 -0.84 18.51
C TRP A 151 -6.51 -0.42 19.98
N GLU A 152 -7.58 -0.70 20.74
CA GLU A 152 -7.73 -0.25 22.13
C GLU A 152 -6.98 -1.12 23.15
N SER A 153 -6.79 -2.42 22.86
CA SER A 153 -6.04 -3.30 23.76
C SER A 153 -4.52 -3.20 23.57
N SER A 154 -4.05 -2.43 22.58
CA SER A 154 -2.64 -2.13 22.34
C SER A 154 -1.74 -3.37 22.37
N MET A 155 -2.18 -4.46 21.70
CA MET A 155 -1.45 -5.72 21.61
C MET A 155 -0.83 -5.90 20.22
N LEU A 156 0.29 -6.60 20.18
CA LEU A 156 0.88 -7.18 18.97
C LEU A 156 0.70 -8.69 19.02
N MET A 157 0.11 -9.26 17.98
CA MET A 157 -0.08 -10.68 17.81
C MET A 157 0.63 -11.18 16.56
N ALA A 158 1.08 -12.43 16.58
CA ALA A 158 1.48 -13.18 15.41
C ALA A 158 0.42 -14.23 15.09
N VAL A 159 0.16 -14.41 13.80
CA VAL A 159 -0.72 -15.43 13.25
C VAL A 159 0.10 -16.26 12.26
N ASP A 160 0.18 -17.56 12.49
CA ASP A 160 0.74 -18.48 11.48
C ASP A 160 -0.31 -18.73 10.39
N LEU A 161 0.03 -18.39 9.15
CA LEU A 161 -0.91 -18.43 8.02
C LEU A 161 -1.26 -19.87 7.57
N ASN A 162 -0.45 -20.87 7.94
CA ASN A 162 -0.69 -22.28 7.62
C ASN A 162 -1.51 -22.98 8.71
N THR A 163 -1.08 -22.85 9.98
CA THR A 163 -1.74 -23.53 11.10
C THR A 163 -2.93 -22.76 11.65
N ARG A 164 -3.01 -21.45 11.33
CA ARG A 164 -3.98 -20.50 11.89
C ARG A 164 -3.86 -20.34 13.41
N GLU A 165 -2.70 -20.68 13.97
CA GLU A 165 -2.41 -20.46 15.37
C GLU A 165 -2.16 -18.97 15.62
N VAL A 166 -2.73 -18.45 16.71
CA VAL A 166 -2.58 -17.05 17.12
C VAL A 166 -1.80 -16.98 18.43
N GLN A 167 -0.74 -16.17 18.43
CA GLN A 167 0.10 -15.92 19.61
C GLN A 167 0.16 -14.42 19.90
N THR A 168 -0.11 -14.02 21.15
CA THR A 168 0.20 -12.65 21.61
C THR A 168 1.70 -12.52 21.84
N LEU A 169 2.35 -11.61 21.12
CA LEU A 169 3.78 -11.34 21.25
C LEU A 169 4.07 -10.28 22.31
N ALA A 170 3.24 -9.24 22.37
CA ALA A 170 3.36 -8.15 23.34
C ALA A 170 2.00 -7.50 23.59
N GLY A 171 1.87 -6.84 24.75
CA GLY A 171 0.68 -6.08 25.15
C GLY A 171 1.06 -4.80 25.88
N ASN A 172 0.09 -3.90 26.05
CA ASN A 172 0.29 -2.56 26.64
C ASN A 172 1.37 -1.76 25.91
N LEU A 173 1.41 -1.84 24.57
CA LEU A 173 2.42 -1.18 23.75
C LEU A 173 2.22 0.34 23.61
N ALA A 174 1.02 0.84 23.89
CA ALA A 174 0.68 2.25 23.84
C ALA A 174 -0.28 2.60 24.99
N GLU A 175 -0.28 3.86 25.43
CA GLU A 175 -1.16 4.33 26.52
C GLU A 175 -2.64 4.38 26.13
N ASN A 176 -2.96 4.46 24.83
CA ASN A 176 -4.34 4.56 24.34
C ASN A 176 -4.59 3.62 23.17
N VAL A 177 -4.00 3.95 22.02
CA VAL A 177 -4.29 3.31 20.75
C VAL A 177 -3.00 2.89 20.07
N LEU A 178 -2.99 1.66 19.57
CA LEU A 178 -1.93 1.16 18.69
C LEU A 178 -2.46 1.11 17.26
N PHE A 179 -1.76 1.78 16.35
CA PHE A 179 -2.12 1.85 14.94
C PHE A 179 -1.34 0.82 14.13
N SER A 180 -0.40 1.27 13.30
CA SER A 180 0.27 0.43 12.32
C SER A 180 1.42 -0.39 12.92
N VAL A 181 1.80 -1.45 12.22
CA VAL A 181 3.06 -2.16 12.38
C VAL A 181 3.81 -2.12 11.05
N ALA A 182 5.10 -1.84 11.09
CA ALA A 182 6.00 -1.96 9.94
C ALA A 182 7.04 -3.03 10.25
N LEU A 183 7.35 -3.86 9.26
CA LEU A 183 8.36 -4.90 9.38
C LEU A 183 9.65 -4.44 8.71
N ASP A 184 10.73 -4.44 9.48
CA ASP A 184 12.08 -4.34 8.94
C ASP A 184 12.68 -5.74 8.86
N VAL A 185 12.96 -6.19 7.64
CA VAL A 185 13.46 -7.54 7.38
C VAL A 185 14.92 -7.42 6.97
N GLU A 186 15.81 -7.74 7.90
CA GLU A 186 17.24 -7.73 7.63
C GLU A 186 17.59 -8.83 6.62
N THR A 187 18.05 -8.42 5.44
CA THR A 187 18.57 -9.32 4.42
C THR A 187 20.08 -9.24 4.38
N ASN A 188 20.77 -10.39 4.41
CA ASN A 188 22.23 -10.46 4.29
C ASN A 188 22.76 -9.89 2.96
N THR A 189 21.88 -9.69 1.97
CA THR A 189 22.17 -9.07 0.69
C THR A 189 21.32 -7.81 0.53
N PRO A 190 21.85 -6.70 0.01
CA PRO A 190 21.05 -5.52 -0.28
C PRO A 190 19.90 -5.88 -1.23
N ILE A 191 18.70 -5.36 -0.99
CA ILE A 191 17.56 -5.52 -1.91
C ILE A 191 17.90 -4.80 -3.21
N GLN A 192 18.23 -5.58 -4.25
CA GLN A 192 18.50 -5.08 -5.60
C GLN A 192 17.22 -5.20 -6.44
N ILE A 193 16.21 -4.38 -6.13
CA ILE A 193 15.05 -4.26 -7.02
C ILE A 193 15.32 -3.10 -7.96
N THR A 194 15.51 -3.44 -9.22
CA THR A 194 15.72 -2.48 -10.29
C THR A 194 14.46 -2.44 -11.15
N ASN A 195 14.03 -1.23 -11.50
CA ASN A 195 13.03 -1.01 -12.52
C ASN A 195 13.60 -0.02 -13.57
N PRO A 196 12.88 0.28 -14.67
CA PRO A 196 13.37 1.20 -15.70
C PRO A 196 13.72 2.61 -15.18
N CYS A 197 13.10 3.05 -14.08
CA CYS A 197 13.32 4.33 -13.42
C CYS A 197 14.50 4.33 -12.43
N SER A 198 14.96 3.16 -11.99
CA SER A 198 16.09 3.01 -11.06
C SER A 198 17.46 3.34 -11.66
N SER A 199 17.52 3.64 -12.96
CA SER A 199 18.76 4.01 -13.64
C SER A 199 19.25 5.41 -13.24
N ASP A 200 20.56 5.66 -13.33
CA ASP A 200 21.16 6.98 -13.01
C ASP A 200 20.63 8.14 -13.85
N ILE A 201 19.87 7.86 -14.91
CA ILE A 201 19.27 8.85 -15.81
C ILE A 201 17.76 9.02 -15.61
N ASN A 202 17.15 8.46 -14.55
CA ASN A 202 15.71 8.58 -14.26
C ASN A 202 14.84 8.12 -15.45
N GLY A 203 15.22 7.02 -16.13
CA GLY A 203 14.54 6.57 -17.35
C GLY A 203 14.56 7.59 -18.51
N GLY A 204 15.43 8.60 -18.47
CA GLY A 204 15.45 9.72 -19.41
C GLY A 204 14.37 10.78 -19.14
N CYS A 205 13.58 10.65 -18.07
CA CYS A 205 12.56 11.61 -17.70
C CYS A 205 13.18 12.87 -17.09
N SER A 206 12.73 14.04 -17.55
CA SER A 206 13.18 15.32 -17.01
C SER A 206 12.79 15.56 -15.55
N HIS A 207 11.65 14.99 -15.11
CA HIS A 207 11.10 15.19 -13.76
C HIS A 207 10.77 13.84 -13.11
N LEU A 208 9.54 13.33 -13.26
CA LEU A 208 9.15 12.05 -12.65
C LEU A 208 9.29 10.91 -13.67
N CYS A 209 9.86 9.79 -13.23
CA CYS A 209 9.77 8.50 -13.91
C CYS A 209 8.93 7.56 -13.05
N LEU A 210 7.79 7.10 -13.57
CA LEU A 210 6.86 6.26 -12.81
C LEU A 210 6.70 4.90 -13.50
N PRO A 211 6.95 3.78 -12.82
CA PRO A 211 6.73 2.46 -13.40
C PRO A 211 5.26 2.24 -13.78
N SER A 212 5.04 1.70 -14.97
CA SER A 212 3.74 1.34 -15.54
C SER A 212 3.68 -0.17 -15.81
N GLY A 213 4.10 -0.95 -14.80
CA GLY A 213 4.33 -2.40 -14.85
C GLY A 213 5.80 -2.77 -14.65
N VAL A 214 6.13 -4.06 -14.77
CA VAL A 214 7.47 -4.61 -14.45
C VAL A 214 8.57 -4.03 -15.35
N PHE A 215 8.29 -3.89 -16.65
CA PHE A 215 9.29 -3.53 -17.66
C PHE A 215 8.95 -2.22 -18.40
N SER A 216 7.97 -1.47 -17.92
CA SER A 216 7.47 -0.27 -18.58
C SER A 216 7.37 0.88 -17.59
N TYR A 217 7.46 2.10 -18.08
CA TYR A 217 7.37 3.33 -17.29
C TYR A 217 6.84 4.47 -18.14
N ARG A 218 6.46 5.56 -17.46
CA ARG A 218 6.08 6.82 -18.09
C ARG A 218 6.75 7.99 -17.40
N CYS A 219 7.14 8.98 -18.19
CA CYS A 219 7.52 10.27 -17.65
C CYS A 219 6.28 11.07 -17.26
N SER A 220 6.40 11.87 -16.20
CA SER A 220 5.29 12.67 -15.69
C SER A 220 5.77 13.98 -15.10
N CYS A 221 4.86 14.97 -15.10
CA CYS A 221 5.14 16.31 -14.60
C CYS A 221 4.48 16.55 -13.23
N PRO A 222 5.10 17.37 -12.36
CA PRO A 222 4.53 17.71 -11.05
C PRO A 222 3.23 18.52 -11.19
N SER A 223 2.19 18.16 -10.42
CA SER A 223 0.83 18.71 -10.61
C SER A 223 0.70 20.21 -10.30
N PHE A 224 1.59 20.78 -9.49
CA PHE A 224 1.50 22.17 -9.00
C PHE A 224 2.56 23.09 -9.60
N SER A 225 3.24 22.65 -10.66
CA SER A 225 4.36 23.36 -11.27
C SER A 225 3.97 24.22 -12.49
N GLY A 226 2.78 24.02 -13.05
CA GLY A 226 2.40 24.60 -14.34
C GLY A 226 3.10 23.96 -15.55
N LEU A 227 3.77 22.83 -15.35
CA LEU A 227 4.45 22.08 -16.40
C LEU A 227 3.55 20.99 -17.00
N VAL A 228 3.69 20.78 -18.31
CA VAL A 228 3.03 19.73 -19.08
C VAL A 228 4.06 18.86 -19.79
N LEU A 229 3.69 17.59 -20.05
CA LEU A 229 4.56 16.65 -20.74
C LEU A 229 4.62 17.02 -22.23
N ALA A 230 5.83 17.21 -22.75
CA ALA A 230 6.08 17.54 -24.15
C ALA A 230 5.81 16.34 -25.08
N GLU A 231 5.80 16.60 -26.39
CA GLU A 231 5.57 15.58 -27.43
C GLU A 231 6.64 14.48 -27.46
N ASP A 232 7.84 14.76 -26.93
CA ASP A 232 8.91 13.76 -26.78
C ASP A 232 8.61 12.70 -25.70
N ALA A 233 7.54 12.90 -24.91
CA ALA A 233 7.13 12.07 -23.80
C ALA A 233 8.18 11.90 -22.68
N LEU A 234 9.18 12.79 -22.61
CA LEU A 234 10.28 12.77 -21.65
C LEU A 234 10.41 14.09 -20.87
N SER A 235 10.19 15.20 -21.56
CA SER A 235 10.42 16.55 -21.06
C SER A 235 9.16 17.20 -20.50
N CYS A 236 9.26 17.85 -19.35
CA CYS A 236 8.21 18.73 -18.85
C CYS A 236 8.55 20.17 -19.17
N VAL A 237 7.65 20.86 -19.88
CA VAL A 237 7.81 22.24 -20.34
C VAL A 237 6.66 23.09 -19.81
N GLY A 238 6.88 24.40 -19.67
CA GLY A 238 5.80 25.32 -19.31
C GLY A 238 4.74 25.36 -20.41
N GLU A 239 3.47 25.47 -20.02
CA GLU A 239 2.36 25.77 -20.95
C GLU A 239 2.56 27.08 -21.72
#